data_AF-A0A538HEI3-F1
#
_entry.id   AF-A0A538HEI3-F1
#
_cell.length_a   1.000
_cell.length_b   1.000
_cell.length_c   1.000
_cell.angle_alpha   90.00
_cell.angle_beta   90.00
_cell.angle_gamma   90.00
#
_symmetry.space_group_name_H-M   'P 1'
#
loop_
_entity.id
_entity.type
_entity.pdbx_description
1 polymer ?
#
loop_
_entity_poly.entity_id
_entity_poly.type
_entity_poly.pdbx_seq_one_letter_code
_entity_poly.pdbx_strand_id
1 'polypeptide(L)'
;MDIGAAGTLGSTGQIPTGRFNGKMIVVECMLDGDALPWQADWYRKKVEAVEGPHVDEKYRLWYVDNANHTDPTTETQQTHAVAYSGSVQYALRELSAWVEQGIAPPPTSEYRVQDGQVHVPASAAERKGIQPVVHLKVNGGERAEVAVGKAVTFTAQIAVPPAPGRVVSAKWDFEGVGMYPDAAELGDPTSETVHVTTTHAFSKPGTYFPTLRVASQRESNPGTPFARSLNISRVRVVVNE
;
A
#
# COMPACT_ATOMS: atom_id res chain seq x y z
N MET A 1 34.22 0.87 -9.35
CA MET A 1 33.10 1.77 -9.67
C MET A 1 31.95 1.31 -8.79
N ASP A 2 31.37 2.18 -7.96
CA ASP A 2 30.18 1.81 -7.20
C ASP A 2 29.08 1.42 -8.19
N ILE A 3 28.61 0.17 -8.13
CA ILE A 3 27.62 -0.40 -9.05
C ILE A 3 26.34 0.45 -9.02
N GLY A 4 25.98 0.99 -7.85
CA GLY A 4 24.83 1.87 -7.70
C GLY A 4 24.99 3.16 -8.52
N ALA A 5 26.09 3.90 -8.30
CA ALA A 5 26.37 5.13 -9.03
C ALA A 5 26.49 4.91 -10.54
N ALA A 6 27.15 3.83 -10.97
CA ALA A 6 27.28 3.46 -12.38
C ALA A 6 25.92 3.15 -13.02
N GLY A 7 25.08 2.39 -12.32
CA GLY A 7 23.71 2.11 -12.74
C GLY A 7 22.86 3.38 -12.85
N THR A 8 22.92 4.27 -11.86
CA THR A 8 22.18 5.54 -11.89
C THR A 8 22.62 6.45 -13.04
N LEU A 9 23.94 6.58 -13.30
CA LEU A 9 24.43 7.30 -14.48
C LEU A 9 23.90 6.70 -15.78
N GLY A 10 23.96 5.37 -15.91
CA GLY A 10 23.51 4.66 -17.11
C GLY A 10 22.02 4.86 -17.39
N SER A 11 21.19 4.81 -16.35
CA SER A 11 19.73 4.91 -16.50
C SER A 11 19.21 6.34 -16.62
N THR A 12 19.80 7.30 -15.88
CA THR A 12 19.24 8.67 -15.77
C THR A 12 20.12 9.75 -16.40
N GLY A 13 21.33 9.41 -16.85
CA GLY A 13 22.29 10.36 -17.42
C GLY A 13 22.96 11.29 -16.39
N GLN A 14 22.63 11.15 -15.09
CA GLN A 14 23.18 11.97 -14.01
C GLN A 14 23.14 11.24 -12.67
N ILE A 15 23.89 11.73 -11.67
CA ILE A 15 23.70 11.30 -10.27
C ILE A 15 22.81 12.32 -9.57
N PRO A 16 21.64 11.93 -9.03
CA PRO A 16 20.82 12.82 -8.23
C PRO A 16 21.61 13.38 -7.03
N THR A 17 21.62 14.71 -6.90
CA THR A 17 22.40 15.42 -5.86
C THR A 17 21.56 15.80 -4.63
N GLY A 18 20.25 15.55 -4.67
CA GLY A 18 19.29 16.05 -3.67
C GLY A 18 18.89 17.51 -3.88
N ARG A 19 19.52 18.23 -4.82
CA ARG A 19 19.13 19.60 -5.18
C ARG A 19 17.98 19.57 -6.18
N PHE A 20 16.87 20.21 -5.85
CA PHE A 20 15.74 20.43 -6.75
C PHE A 20 15.04 21.76 -6.44
N ASN A 21 14.25 22.23 -7.39
CA ASN A 21 13.41 23.41 -7.23
C ASN A 21 11.95 22.99 -7.01
N GLY A 22 11.21 23.75 -6.20
CA GLY A 22 9.80 23.50 -5.91
C GLY A 22 9.57 22.49 -4.78
N LYS A 23 8.55 21.65 -4.94
CA LYS A 23 8.10 20.63 -3.98
C LYS A 23 8.08 19.26 -4.67
N MET A 24 8.29 18.18 -3.92
CA MET A 24 8.35 16.82 -4.44
C MET A 24 7.65 15.84 -3.51
N ILE A 25 6.89 14.91 -4.10
CA ILE A 25 6.37 13.73 -3.42
C ILE A 25 6.89 12.52 -4.18
N VAL A 26 7.70 11.70 -3.53
CA VAL A 26 8.19 10.42 -4.06
C VAL A 26 7.25 9.32 -3.57
N VAL A 27 6.79 8.48 -4.49
CA VAL A 27 5.99 7.29 -4.20
C VAL A 27 6.86 6.08 -4.52
N GLU A 28 7.10 5.23 -3.54
CA GLU A 28 8.00 4.08 -3.65
C GLU A 28 7.28 2.78 -3.28
N CYS A 29 7.41 1.75 -4.11
CA CYS A 29 6.74 0.46 -3.95
C CYS A 29 7.58 -0.53 -3.14
N MET A 30 7.01 -1.17 -2.12
CA MET A 30 7.77 -2.04 -1.19
C MET A 30 8.19 -3.40 -1.77
N LEU A 31 7.53 -3.88 -2.83
CA LEU A 31 7.86 -5.12 -3.53
C LEU A 31 8.54 -4.87 -4.88
N ASP A 32 9.02 -3.65 -5.12
CA ASP A 32 9.70 -3.30 -6.35
C ASP A 32 11.07 -4.00 -6.43
N GLY A 33 11.21 -4.89 -7.42
CA GLY A 33 12.44 -5.63 -7.69
C GLY A 33 13.39 -4.93 -8.66
N ASP A 34 12.93 -3.89 -9.36
CA ASP A 34 13.67 -3.18 -10.41
C ASP A 34 14.22 -1.83 -9.89
N ALA A 35 13.45 -1.15 -9.04
CA ALA A 35 13.83 0.02 -8.25
C ALA A 35 13.62 -0.30 -6.76
N LEU A 36 14.68 -0.79 -6.11
CA LEU A 36 14.58 -1.32 -4.75
C LEU A 36 14.18 -0.23 -3.74
N PRO A 37 13.30 -0.49 -2.76
CA PRO A 37 12.74 0.51 -1.83
C PRO A 37 13.76 1.39 -1.09
N TRP A 38 14.96 0.85 -0.82
CA TRP A 38 16.02 1.58 -0.13
C TRP A 38 16.62 2.71 -0.99
N GLN A 39 16.43 2.69 -2.31
CA GLN A 39 16.90 3.73 -3.23
C GLN A 39 16.19 5.06 -2.96
N ALA A 40 14.89 5.02 -2.62
CA ALA A 40 14.15 6.21 -2.21
C ALA A 40 14.68 6.81 -0.89
N ASP A 41 15.05 5.97 0.08
CA ASP A 41 15.74 6.42 1.30
C ASP A 41 17.10 7.07 0.99
N TRP A 42 17.89 6.43 0.13
CA TRP A 42 19.17 6.98 -0.31
C TRP A 42 18.99 8.38 -0.93
N TYR A 43 17.99 8.57 -1.79
CA TYR A 43 17.72 9.87 -2.39
C TYR A 43 17.19 10.88 -1.36
N ARG A 44 16.29 10.46 -0.47
CA ARG A 44 15.81 11.32 0.64
C ARG A 44 16.96 11.82 1.50
N LYS A 45 17.96 10.98 1.82
CA LYS A 45 19.18 11.40 2.53
C LYS A 45 20.01 12.44 1.78
N LYS A 46 20.03 12.40 0.44
CA LYS A 46 20.66 13.47 -0.37
C LYS A 46 19.89 14.78 -0.24
N VAL A 47 18.56 14.72 -0.25
CA VAL A 47 17.71 15.90 -0.04
C VAL A 47 17.89 16.47 1.37
N GLU A 48 17.89 15.62 2.41
CA GLU A 48 18.13 16.03 3.80
C GLU A 48 19.49 16.72 3.97
N ALA A 49 20.54 16.24 3.30
CA ALA A 49 21.85 16.88 3.32
C ALA A 49 21.86 18.29 2.68
N VAL A 50 20.87 18.62 1.83
CA VAL A 50 20.74 19.93 1.16
C VAL A 50 19.79 20.85 1.92
N GLU A 51 18.61 20.35 2.30
CA GLU A 51 17.53 21.15 2.89
C GLU A 51 17.59 21.19 4.44
N GLY A 52 18.32 20.26 5.05
CA GLY A 52 18.46 20.14 6.49
C GLY A 52 17.10 20.02 7.20
N PRO A 53 16.83 20.83 8.24
CA PRO A 53 15.57 20.75 9.00
C PRO A 53 14.34 21.16 8.18
N HIS A 54 14.50 21.77 7.01
CA HIS A 54 13.40 22.20 6.14
C HIS A 54 12.98 21.15 5.11
N VAL A 55 13.53 19.92 5.19
CA VAL A 55 13.19 18.85 4.23
C VAL A 55 11.68 18.61 4.13
N ASP A 56 10.97 18.61 5.26
CA ASP A 56 9.53 18.39 5.29
C ASP A 56 8.71 19.60 4.81
N GLU A 57 9.35 20.72 4.48
CA GLU A 57 8.69 21.80 3.78
C GLU A 57 8.69 21.59 2.27
N LYS A 58 9.53 20.69 1.72
CA LYS A 58 9.71 20.55 0.25
C LYS A 58 9.61 19.13 -0.26
N TYR A 59 9.76 18.14 0.59
CA TYR A 59 9.85 16.74 0.19
C TYR A 59 8.93 15.84 1.02
N ARG A 60 8.31 14.86 0.36
CA ARG A 60 7.62 13.73 0.97
C ARG A 60 8.10 12.43 0.33
N LEU A 61 8.17 11.37 1.13
CA LEU A 61 8.34 10.00 0.65
C LEU A 61 7.18 9.14 1.19
N TRP A 62 6.42 8.52 0.30
CA TRP A 62 5.35 7.61 0.66
C TRP A 62 5.66 6.21 0.14
N TYR A 63 5.78 5.27 1.07
CA TYR A 63 5.92 3.86 0.74
C TYR A 63 4.55 3.22 0.51
N VAL A 64 4.44 2.42 -0.54
CA VAL A 64 3.25 1.65 -0.91
C VAL A 64 3.57 0.17 -0.72
N ASP A 65 3.03 -0.38 0.36
CA ASP A 65 3.14 -1.80 0.69
C ASP A 65 2.36 -2.66 -0.31
N ASN A 66 2.76 -3.92 -0.46
CA ASN A 66 2.18 -4.86 -1.41
C ASN A 66 2.09 -4.35 -2.86
N ALA A 67 2.94 -3.42 -3.31
CA ALA A 67 2.98 -2.94 -4.69
C ALA A 67 4.37 -3.19 -5.32
N ASN A 68 4.41 -3.41 -6.64
CA ASN A 68 5.61 -3.73 -7.40
C ASN A 68 5.97 -2.56 -8.36
N HIS A 69 7.03 -2.72 -9.17
CA HIS A 69 7.52 -1.75 -10.14
C HIS A 69 6.45 -1.30 -11.14
N THR A 70 5.59 -2.22 -11.53
CA THR A 70 4.47 -1.98 -12.44
C THR A 70 3.18 -2.47 -11.80
N ASP A 71 2.08 -1.82 -12.19
CA ASP A 71 0.75 -2.27 -11.78
C ASP A 71 0.48 -3.69 -12.29
N PRO A 72 -0.22 -4.53 -11.51
CA PRO A 72 -0.58 -5.88 -11.94
C PRO A 72 -1.51 -5.82 -13.17
N THR A 73 -1.17 -6.56 -14.23
CA THR A 73 -1.95 -6.61 -15.48
C THR A 73 -2.68 -7.93 -15.69
N THR A 74 -2.43 -8.92 -14.82
CA THR A 74 -3.06 -10.24 -14.84
C THR A 74 -3.72 -10.55 -13.51
N GLU A 75 -4.71 -11.44 -13.51
CA GLU A 75 -5.38 -11.92 -12.29
C GLU A 75 -4.36 -12.52 -11.31
N THR A 76 -3.44 -13.37 -11.80
CA THR A 76 -2.37 -13.93 -10.98
C THR A 76 -1.49 -12.86 -10.32
N GLN A 77 -1.12 -11.79 -11.02
CA GLN A 77 -0.35 -10.72 -10.37
C GLN A 77 -1.18 -9.99 -9.31
N GLN A 78 -2.49 -9.83 -9.54
CA GLN A 78 -3.39 -9.19 -8.59
C GLN A 78 -3.57 -9.97 -7.27
N THR A 79 -3.23 -11.26 -7.21
CA THR A 79 -3.22 -12.01 -5.93
C THR A 79 -2.02 -11.63 -5.05
N HIS A 80 -0.94 -11.11 -5.65
CA HIS A 80 0.32 -10.86 -4.97
C HIS A 80 0.59 -9.37 -4.74
N ALA A 81 0.13 -8.51 -5.63
CA ALA A 81 0.39 -7.07 -5.57
C ALA A 81 -0.84 -6.21 -5.91
N VAL A 82 -0.82 -4.97 -5.43
CA VAL A 82 -1.79 -3.92 -5.77
C VAL A 82 -1.19 -2.92 -6.75
N ALA A 83 -2.06 -2.25 -7.48
CA ALA A 83 -1.69 -1.10 -8.29
C ALA A 83 -1.29 0.09 -7.41
N TYR A 84 -0.15 0.72 -7.71
CA TYR A 84 0.32 1.92 -7.03
C TYR A 84 -0.09 3.21 -7.76
N SER A 85 -0.55 3.11 -9.01
CA SER A 85 -0.99 4.26 -9.81
C SER A 85 -2.03 5.13 -9.12
N GLY A 86 -2.91 4.54 -8.31
CA GLY A 86 -3.86 5.28 -7.48
C GLY A 86 -3.18 6.14 -6.40
N SER A 87 -2.09 5.66 -5.80
CA SER A 87 -1.24 6.46 -4.88
C SER A 87 -0.51 7.59 -5.61
N VAL A 88 -0.07 7.39 -6.86
CA VAL A 88 0.51 8.47 -7.70
C VAL A 88 -0.53 9.53 -8.02
N GLN A 89 -1.75 9.12 -8.38
CA GLN A 89 -2.86 10.04 -8.63
C GLN A 89 -3.26 10.84 -7.37
N TYR A 90 -3.17 10.21 -6.20
CA TYR A 90 -3.31 10.90 -4.91
C TYR A 90 -2.18 11.92 -4.73
N ALA A 91 -0.92 11.51 -4.91
CA ALA A 91 0.25 12.37 -4.79
C ALA A 91 0.20 13.58 -5.73
N LEU A 92 -0.27 13.42 -6.96
CA LEU A 92 -0.40 14.54 -7.90
C LEU A 92 -1.38 15.61 -7.41
N ARG A 93 -2.51 15.20 -6.81
CA ARG A 93 -3.50 16.13 -6.24
C ARG A 93 -2.92 16.87 -5.04
N GLU A 94 -2.24 16.14 -4.17
CA GLU A 94 -1.57 16.69 -3.00
C GLU A 94 -0.42 17.65 -3.38
N LEU A 95 0.35 17.31 -4.41
CA LEU A 95 1.41 18.17 -4.92
C LEU A 95 0.85 19.47 -5.51
N SER A 96 -0.23 19.40 -6.29
CA SER A 96 -0.92 20.58 -6.81
C SER A 96 -1.45 21.46 -5.67
N ALA A 97 -2.15 20.89 -4.69
CA ALA A 97 -2.62 21.64 -3.51
C ALA A 97 -1.47 22.27 -2.71
N TRP A 98 -0.33 21.56 -2.59
CA TRP A 98 0.83 22.06 -1.88
C TRP A 98 1.49 23.25 -2.59
N VAL A 99 1.65 23.17 -3.90
CA VAL A 99 2.30 24.20 -4.71
C VAL A 99 1.39 25.41 -4.92
N GLU A 100 0.11 25.19 -5.23
CA GLU A 100 -0.80 26.26 -5.66
C GLU A 100 -1.52 26.92 -4.49
N GLN A 101 -1.78 26.18 -3.43
CA GLN A 101 -2.63 26.63 -2.31
C GLN A 101 -1.90 26.61 -0.96
N GLY A 102 -0.65 26.15 -0.92
CA GLY A 102 0.12 26.05 0.31
C GLY A 102 -0.39 24.98 1.29
N ILE A 103 -1.26 24.07 0.84
CA ILE A 103 -1.84 23.01 1.68
C ILE A 103 -0.83 21.87 1.75
N ALA A 104 -0.19 21.70 2.91
CA ALA A 104 0.82 20.66 3.08
C ALA A 104 0.22 19.25 2.94
N PRO A 105 0.89 18.33 2.23
CA PRO A 105 0.41 16.98 2.05
C PRO A 105 0.69 16.12 3.29
N PRO A 106 0.03 14.95 3.43
CA PRO A 106 0.30 14.00 4.50
C PRO A 106 1.80 13.76 4.68
N PRO A 107 2.27 13.58 5.93
CA PRO A 107 3.69 13.44 6.22
C PRO A 107 4.29 12.24 5.50
N THR A 108 5.61 12.29 5.34
CA THR A 108 6.44 11.14 4.91
C THR A 108 6.04 9.90 5.71
N SER A 109 5.99 8.74 5.04
CA SER A 109 5.77 7.47 5.73
C SER A 109 6.84 7.29 6.81
N GLU A 110 6.47 6.79 7.98
CA GLU A 110 7.49 6.36 8.95
C GLU A 110 8.13 5.07 8.46
N TYR A 111 9.45 4.98 8.53
CA TYR A 111 10.20 3.79 8.14
C TYR A 111 11.57 3.74 8.81
N ARG A 112 12.17 2.55 8.80
CA ARG A 112 13.60 2.36 9.07
C ARG A 112 14.23 1.53 7.96
N VAL A 113 15.51 1.76 7.69
CA VAL A 113 16.30 0.87 6.84
C VAL A 113 17.18 0.02 7.73
N GLN A 114 17.03 -1.31 7.64
CA GLN A 114 17.80 -2.28 8.39
C GLN A 114 18.32 -3.34 7.42
N ASP A 115 19.64 -3.55 7.39
CA ASP A 115 20.29 -4.56 6.53
C ASP A 115 19.90 -4.48 5.04
N GLY A 116 19.68 -3.26 4.54
CA GLY A 116 19.26 -2.99 3.15
C GLY A 116 17.75 -3.14 2.88
N GLN A 117 16.96 -3.47 3.90
CA GLN A 117 15.51 -3.58 3.81
C GLN A 117 14.81 -2.39 4.46
N VAL A 118 13.79 -1.86 3.78
CA VAL A 118 12.88 -0.87 4.35
C VAL A 118 11.82 -1.58 5.19
N HIS A 119 11.58 -1.10 6.40
CA HIS A 119 10.49 -1.56 7.26
C HIS A 119 9.60 -0.39 7.63
N VAL A 120 8.29 -0.55 7.39
CA VAL A 120 7.24 0.40 7.79
C VAL A 120 6.51 -0.11 9.05
N PRO A 121 5.96 0.77 9.90
CA PRO A 121 5.14 0.37 11.03
C PRO A 121 3.93 -0.48 10.65
N ALA A 122 3.49 -1.32 11.61
CA ALA A 122 2.35 -2.20 11.42
C ALA A 122 1.02 -1.46 11.49
N SER A 123 0.89 -0.38 12.26
CA SER A 123 -0.36 0.38 12.36
C SER A 123 -0.40 1.52 11.32
N ALA A 124 -1.59 1.83 10.81
CA ALA A 124 -1.76 2.94 9.86
C ALA A 124 -1.42 4.30 10.50
N ALA A 125 -1.74 4.49 11.78
CA ALA A 125 -1.47 5.73 12.51
C ALA A 125 0.03 6.02 12.62
N GLU A 126 0.83 5.00 12.95
CA GLU A 126 2.29 5.14 13.01
C GLU A 126 2.91 5.17 11.61
N ARG A 127 2.39 4.39 10.66
CA ARG A 127 2.92 4.31 9.28
C ARG A 127 2.86 5.65 8.54
N LYS A 128 1.88 6.52 8.87
CA LYS A 128 1.65 7.79 8.18
C LYS A 128 1.47 7.57 6.67
N GLY A 129 1.85 8.54 5.84
CA GLY A 129 1.57 8.49 4.40
C GLY A 129 0.08 8.43 4.12
N ILE A 130 -0.30 7.69 3.06
CA ILE A 130 -1.68 7.67 2.54
C ILE A 130 -2.29 6.27 2.43
N GLN A 131 -1.47 5.22 2.54
CA GLN A 131 -1.92 3.86 2.26
C GLN A 131 -2.67 3.27 3.46
N PRO A 132 -3.87 2.68 3.26
CA PRO A 132 -4.57 1.97 4.32
C PRO A 132 -3.79 0.72 4.75
N VAL A 133 -3.90 0.34 6.01
CA VAL A 133 -3.41 -0.95 6.51
C VAL A 133 -4.57 -1.89 6.75
N VAL A 134 -4.39 -3.15 6.38
CA VAL A 134 -5.38 -4.21 6.57
C VAL A 134 -4.75 -5.37 7.32
N HIS A 135 -5.43 -5.82 8.38
CA HIS A 135 -5.09 -7.03 9.12
C HIS A 135 -6.21 -8.05 8.95
N LEU A 136 -5.97 -9.08 8.14
CA LEU A 136 -6.92 -10.17 7.91
C LEU A 136 -6.61 -11.37 8.80
N LYS A 137 -7.66 -11.99 9.33
CA LYS A 137 -7.60 -13.24 10.08
C LYS A 137 -8.65 -14.23 9.56
N VAL A 138 -8.36 -15.51 9.72
CA VAL A 138 -9.29 -16.63 9.55
C VAL A 138 -9.35 -17.43 10.85
N ASN A 139 -10.55 -17.65 11.36
CA ASN A 139 -10.81 -18.27 12.67
C ASN A 139 -9.93 -17.66 13.81
N GLY A 140 -9.69 -16.34 13.74
CA GLY A 140 -8.88 -15.61 14.73
C GLY A 140 -7.36 -15.64 14.53
N GLY A 141 -6.83 -16.39 13.55
CA GLY A 141 -5.40 -16.48 13.23
C GLY A 141 -5.06 -16.20 11.78
N GLU A 142 -3.81 -16.42 11.37
CA GLU A 142 -3.35 -16.26 9.98
C GLU A 142 -3.52 -17.54 9.13
N ARG A 143 -3.85 -18.66 9.79
CA ARG A 143 -4.08 -19.96 9.16
C ARG A 143 -5.24 -20.70 9.80
N ALA A 144 -6.05 -21.38 8.98
CA ALA A 144 -7.03 -22.34 9.43
C ALA A 144 -6.90 -23.66 8.66
N GLU A 145 -7.27 -24.77 9.31
CA GLU A 145 -7.45 -26.07 8.68
C GLU A 145 -8.90 -26.52 8.89
N VAL A 146 -9.58 -26.92 7.81
CA VAL A 146 -11.00 -27.31 7.85
C VAL A 146 -11.29 -28.45 6.88
N ALA A 147 -12.35 -29.21 7.14
CA ALA A 147 -12.86 -30.18 6.17
C ALA A 147 -13.62 -29.47 5.02
N VAL A 148 -13.70 -30.11 3.85
CA VAL A 148 -14.52 -29.64 2.73
C VAL A 148 -15.94 -29.30 3.18
N GLY A 149 -16.46 -28.17 2.71
CA GLY A 149 -17.81 -27.68 3.02
C GLY A 149 -17.97 -27.12 4.44
N LYS A 150 -16.95 -27.16 5.31
CA LYS A 150 -16.99 -26.45 6.60
C LYS A 150 -16.64 -24.99 6.42
N ALA A 151 -17.52 -24.13 6.94
CA ALA A 151 -17.30 -22.70 6.90
C ALA A 151 -16.18 -22.28 7.86
N VAL A 152 -15.35 -21.35 7.41
CA VAL A 152 -14.42 -20.58 8.24
C VAL A 152 -14.91 -19.15 8.36
N THR A 153 -14.55 -18.48 9.45
CA THR A 153 -14.86 -17.06 9.67
C THR A 153 -13.66 -16.20 9.33
N PHE A 154 -13.84 -15.22 8.45
CA PHE A 154 -12.87 -14.19 8.17
C PHE A 154 -13.24 -12.92 8.91
N THR A 155 -12.24 -12.30 9.53
CA THR A 155 -12.37 -11.00 10.18
C THR A 155 -11.23 -10.11 9.72
N ALA A 156 -11.51 -8.88 9.32
CA ALA A 156 -10.47 -7.91 9.01
C ALA A 156 -10.70 -6.59 9.71
N GLN A 157 -9.60 -6.00 10.17
CA GLN A 157 -9.52 -4.60 10.60
C GLN A 157 -8.79 -3.81 9.51
N ILE A 158 -9.40 -2.72 9.06
CA ILE A 158 -8.89 -1.84 8.01
C ILE A 158 -8.74 -0.45 8.62
N ALA A 159 -7.54 0.09 8.69
CA ALA A 159 -7.27 1.41 9.24
C ALA A 159 -6.68 2.34 8.18
N VAL A 160 -7.17 3.58 8.11
CA VAL A 160 -6.56 4.63 7.29
C VAL A 160 -5.53 5.41 8.13
N PRO A 161 -4.41 5.85 7.53
CA PRO A 161 -3.48 6.75 8.22
C PRO A 161 -4.15 8.12 8.45
N PRO A 162 -3.55 9.01 9.28
CA PRO A 162 -4.04 10.38 9.49
C PRO A 162 -3.81 11.25 8.24
N ALA A 163 -4.56 10.94 7.18
CA ALA A 163 -4.53 11.55 5.87
C ALA A 163 -5.98 11.77 5.38
N PRO A 164 -6.20 12.70 4.43
CA PRO A 164 -7.52 12.87 3.85
C PRO A 164 -8.08 11.58 3.26
N GLY A 165 -9.38 11.34 3.48
CA GLY A 165 -10.08 10.21 2.91
C GLY A 165 -10.43 9.10 3.90
N ARG A 166 -11.25 8.18 3.41
CA ARG A 166 -11.81 7.04 4.14
C ARG A 166 -11.76 5.79 3.27
N VAL A 167 -12.01 4.63 3.87
CA VAL A 167 -12.14 3.37 3.12
C VAL A 167 -13.36 3.47 2.20
N VAL A 168 -13.15 3.26 0.90
CA VAL A 168 -14.21 3.34 -0.11
C VAL A 168 -14.55 2.00 -0.75
N SER A 169 -13.68 1.00 -0.59
CA SER A 169 -13.98 -0.37 -1.01
C SER A 169 -13.17 -1.39 -0.22
N ALA A 170 -13.79 -2.53 0.08
CA ALA A 170 -13.11 -3.74 0.47
C ALA A 170 -13.72 -4.90 -0.33
N LYS A 171 -12.89 -5.74 -0.93
CA LYS A 171 -13.34 -6.86 -1.78
C LYS A 171 -12.59 -8.15 -1.46
N TRP A 172 -13.33 -9.22 -1.28
CA TRP A 172 -12.83 -10.55 -0.98
C TRP A 172 -12.51 -11.32 -2.26
N ASP A 173 -11.44 -12.10 -2.18
CA ASP A 173 -11.08 -13.16 -3.10
C ASP A 173 -10.75 -14.40 -2.28
N PHE A 174 -11.75 -15.22 -1.97
CA PHE A 174 -11.56 -16.40 -1.13
C PHE A 174 -10.74 -17.49 -1.84
N GLU A 175 -10.94 -17.63 -3.14
CA GLU A 175 -10.27 -18.66 -3.94
C GLU A 175 -8.82 -18.28 -4.28
N GLY A 176 -8.45 -17.00 -4.11
CA GLY A 176 -7.08 -16.51 -4.31
C GLY A 176 -6.68 -16.49 -5.78
N VAL A 177 -7.62 -16.14 -6.67
CA VAL A 177 -7.45 -16.17 -8.12
C VAL A 177 -7.21 -14.79 -8.74
N GLY A 178 -7.40 -13.71 -7.99
CA GLY A 178 -7.07 -12.33 -8.37
C GLY A 178 -8.25 -11.50 -8.85
N MET A 179 -9.47 -12.02 -8.74
CA MET A 179 -10.68 -11.40 -9.31
C MET A 179 -11.45 -10.50 -8.35
N TYR A 180 -11.34 -10.75 -7.04
CA TYR A 180 -12.01 -9.99 -5.99
C TYR A 180 -13.52 -9.77 -6.24
N PRO A 181 -14.31 -10.84 -6.46
CA PRO A 181 -15.71 -10.72 -6.89
C PRO A 181 -16.63 -10.17 -5.78
N ASP A 182 -16.34 -10.46 -4.52
CA ASP A 182 -17.29 -10.21 -3.43
C ASP A 182 -16.98 -8.91 -2.70
N ALA A 183 -17.90 -7.93 -2.74
CA ALA A 183 -17.76 -6.70 -1.97
C ALA A 183 -18.11 -6.92 -0.50
N ALA A 184 -17.31 -6.35 0.41
CA ALA A 184 -17.62 -6.29 1.83
C ALA A 184 -18.48 -5.05 2.15
N GLU A 185 -19.37 -5.18 3.14
CA GLU A 185 -20.09 -4.03 3.70
C GLU A 185 -19.18 -3.27 4.68
N LEU A 186 -18.94 -1.99 4.42
CA LEU A 186 -17.96 -1.18 5.16
C LEU A 186 -18.50 -0.54 6.45
N GLY A 187 -19.83 -0.57 6.68
CA GLY A 187 -20.45 0.12 7.80
C GLY A 187 -20.36 1.64 7.67
N ASP A 188 -19.94 2.33 8.73
CA ASP A 188 -19.85 3.79 8.79
C ASP A 188 -18.80 4.35 7.81
N PRO A 189 -19.21 5.11 6.77
CA PRO A 189 -18.30 5.64 5.76
C PRO A 189 -17.35 6.73 6.28
N THR A 190 -17.56 7.23 7.50
CA THR A 190 -16.74 8.25 8.14
C THR A 190 -15.68 7.68 9.08
N SER A 191 -15.72 6.37 9.35
CA SER A 191 -14.81 5.73 10.28
C SER A 191 -13.39 5.64 9.75
N GLU A 192 -12.41 5.96 10.61
CA GLU A 192 -10.99 5.76 10.32
C GLU A 192 -10.55 4.31 10.46
N THR A 193 -11.34 3.49 11.15
CA THR A 193 -11.14 2.05 11.29
C THR A 193 -12.41 1.29 10.96
N VAL A 194 -12.38 0.51 9.89
CA VAL A 194 -13.48 -0.33 9.42
C VAL A 194 -13.21 -1.78 9.82
N HIS A 195 -14.22 -2.44 10.35
CA HIS A 195 -14.17 -3.88 10.65
C HIS A 195 -15.14 -4.60 9.72
N VAL A 196 -14.65 -5.63 9.03
CA VAL A 196 -15.49 -6.48 8.16
C VAL A 196 -15.38 -7.92 8.62
N THR A 197 -16.51 -8.64 8.59
CA THR A 197 -16.58 -10.05 8.96
C THR A 197 -17.44 -10.79 7.94
N THR A 198 -17.03 -12.00 7.58
CA THR A 198 -17.79 -12.88 6.68
C THR A 198 -17.42 -14.34 6.92
N THR A 199 -18.19 -15.26 6.36
CA THR A 199 -17.90 -16.69 6.38
C THR A 199 -17.84 -17.24 4.97
N HIS A 200 -16.92 -18.18 4.71
CA HIS A 200 -16.85 -18.90 3.43
C HIS A 200 -16.61 -20.39 3.68
N ALA A 201 -17.17 -21.23 2.82
CA ALA A 201 -16.95 -22.67 2.83
C ALA A 201 -16.37 -23.11 1.49
N PHE A 202 -15.23 -23.80 1.52
CA PHE A 202 -14.54 -24.25 0.32
C PHE A 202 -15.12 -25.58 -0.17
N SER A 203 -15.34 -25.68 -1.47
CA SER A 203 -16.00 -26.84 -2.10
C SER A 203 -15.05 -27.96 -2.51
N LYS A 204 -13.73 -27.71 -2.49
CA LYS A 204 -12.70 -28.67 -2.90
C LYS A 204 -11.56 -28.69 -1.88
N PRO A 205 -10.88 -29.84 -1.72
CA PRO A 205 -9.67 -29.90 -0.92
C PRO A 205 -8.54 -29.10 -1.60
N GLY A 206 -7.64 -28.53 -0.81
CA GLY A 206 -6.54 -27.72 -1.32
C GLY A 206 -6.00 -26.71 -0.31
N THR A 207 -4.95 -26.00 -0.70
CA THR A 207 -4.45 -24.84 0.04
C THR A 207 -4.87 -23.57 -0.70
N TYR A 208 -5.63 -22.73 -0.01
CA TYR A 208 -6.14 -21.46 -0.50
C TYR A 208 -5.42 -20.31 0.18
N PHE A 209 -5.33 -19.19 -0.53
CA PHE A 209 -4.84 -17.92 0.00
C PHE A 209 -5.92 -16.84 -0.10
N PRO A 210 -6.98 -16.90 0.73
CA PRO A 210 -7.99 -15.85 0.78
C PRO A 210 -7.37 -14.48 0.98
N THR A 211 -7.80 -13.54 0.15
CA THR A 211 -7.26 -12.18 0.11
C THR A 211 -8.38 -11.18 0.30
N LEU A 212 -8.12 -10.14 1.09
CA LEU A 212 -8.95 -8.93 1.13
C LEU A 212 -8.16 -7.79 0.49
N ARG A 213 -8.70 -7.19 -0.58
CA ARG A 213 -8.18 -5.94 -1.15
C ARG A 213 -9.01 -4.77 -0.68
N VAL A 214 -8.33 -3.74 -0.18
CA VAL A 214 -8.93 -2.53 0.36
C VAL A 214 -8.48 -1.31 -0.44
N ALA A 215 -9.31 -0.28 -0.45
CA ALA A 215 -8.97 1.03 -1.00
C ALA A 215 -9.42 2.13 -0.05
N SER A 216 -8.54 3.07 0.26
CA SER A 216 -8.93 4.40 0.72
C SER A 216 -8.88 5.38 -0.45
N GLN A 217 -9.66 6.46 -0.37
CA GLN A 217 -9.69 7.50 -1.38
C GLN A 217 -9.79 8.86 -0.70
N ARG A 218 -8.92 9.80 -1.09
CA ARG A 218 -8.82 11.20 -0.64
C ARG A 218 -10.15 11.91 -0.35
N GLU A 219 -11.09 11.92 -1.30
CA GLU A 219 -12.41 12.56 -1.13
C GLU A 219 -13.48 11.61 -0.59
N SER A 220 -13.12 10.40 -0.18
CA SER A 220 -14.04 9.36 0.29
C SER A 220 -15.14 9.01 -0.73
N ASN A 221 -14.88 9.20 -2.03
CA ASN A 221 -15.85 8.90 -3.09
C ASN A 221 -15.67 7.47 -3.62
N PRO A 222 -16.63 6.55 -3.40
CA PRO A 222 -16.55 5.16 -3.88
C PRO A 222 -16.86 4.99 -5.37
N GLY A 223 -17.40 6.02 -6.04
CA GLY A 223 -17.77 5.98 -7.45
C GLY A 223 -16.61 6.26 -8.42
N THR A 224 -15.52 6.86 -7.96
CA THR A 224 -14.37 7.19 -8.81
C THR A 224 -13.32 6.08 -8.78
N PRO A 225 -12.75 5.64 -9.92
CA PRO A 225 -11.63 4.71 -9.92
C PRO A 225 -10.30 5.40 -9.55
N PHE A 226 -10.26 6.74 -9.57
CA PHE A 226 -9.03 7.51 -9.40
C PHE A 226 -8.66 7.74 -7.94
N ALA A 227 -7.36 8.00 -7.71
CA ALA A 227 -6.78 8.35 -6.41
C ALA A 227 -7.07 7.34 -5.28
N ARG A 228 -7.24 6.07 -5.64
CA ARG A 228 -7.44 4.97 -4.70
C ARG A 228 -6.09 4.45 -4.21
N SER A 229 -5.75 4.68 -2.94
CA SER A 229 -4.60 4.02 -2.35
C SER A 229 -5.01 2.61 -1.92
N LEU A 230 -4.41 1.60 -2.55
CA LEU A 230 -4.75 0.21 -2.38
C LEU A 230 -3.84 -0.48 -1.37
N ASN A 231 -4.36 -1.52 -0.72
CA ASN A 231 -3.55 -2.50 -0.01
C ASN A 231 -4.26 -3.87 0.00
N ILE A 232 -3.55 -4.94 0.33
CA ILE A 232 -4.08 -6.30 0.48
C ILE A 232 -3.59 -6.94 1.78
N SER A 233 -4.38 -7.87 2.33
CA SER A 233 -3.93 -8.82 3.34
C SER A 233 -4.40 -10.22 2.96
N ARG A 234 -3.59 -11.22 3.30
CA ARG A 234 -3.79 -12.63 2.95
C ARG A 234 -3.69 -13.52 4.17
N VAL A 235 -4.46 -14.59 4.16
CA VAL A 235 -4.39 -15.68 5.16
C VAL A 235 -4.33 -17.02 4.43
N ARG A 236 -3.98 -18.10 5.14
CA ARG A 236 -3.92 -19.45 4.57
C ARG A 236 -5.09 -20.31 5.07
N VAL A 237 -5.78 -20.98 4.16
CA VAL A 237 -6.76 -22.01 4.53
C VAL A 237 -6.35 -23.32 3.89
N VAL A 238 -6.18 -24.37 4.70
CA VAL A 238 -5.96 -25.72 4.23
C VAL A 238 -7.27 -26.48 4.37
N VAL A 239 -7.78 -26.99 3.25
CA VAL A 239 -9.04 -27.70 3.16
C VAL A 239 -8.72 -29.17 2.94
N ASN A 240 -9.06 -29.99 3.92
CA ASN A 240 -8.87 -31.43 3.92
C ASN A 240 -10.16 -32.14 3.49
N GLU A 241 -10.04 -33.36 2.98
CA GLU A 241 -11.19 -34.22 2.64
C GLU A 241 -12.15 -34.48 3.80
#